data_AF-A0A951ZK26-F1
#
_entry.id   AF-A0A951ZK26-F1
#
_cell.length_a   1.000
_cell.length_b   1.000
_cell.length_c   1.000
_cell.angle_alpha   90.00
_cell.angle_beta   90.00
_cell.angle_gamma   90.00
#
_symmetry.space_group_name_H-M   'P 1'
#
loop_
_entity.id
_entity.type
_entity.pdbx_description
1 polymer ?
#
loop_
_entity_poly.entity_id
_entity_poly.type
_entity_poly.pdbx_seq_one_letter_code
_entity_poly.pdbx_strand_id
1 'polypeptide(L)'
;MTRVVLFDIDGTLLASGGVGRRAMEGALLVHFGTIGPTHYRYDGKTDVQIARESMRMAGFSDADVDARIPALLADYLARLEHTVRSGEH
;
A
#
# COMPACT_ATOMS: atom_id res chain seq x y z
N MET A 1 -18.25 -23.23 -25.99
CA MET A 1 -18.71 -22.51 -24.78
C MET A 1 -17.49 -21.88 -24.13
N THR A 2 -17.43 -20.56 -23.99
CA THR A 2 -16.24 -19.87 -23.47
C THR A 2 -16.39 -19.64 -21.96
N ARG A 3 -15.35 -19.96 -21.18
CA ARG A 3 -15.28 -19.68 -19.75
C ARG A 3 -14.20 -18.63 -19.50
N VAL A 4 -14.51 -17.66 -18.65
CA VAL A 4 -13.55 -16.64 -18.19
C VAL A 4 -13.21 -16.94 -16.74
N VAL A 5 -11.93 -16.93 -16.42
CA VAL A 5 -11.40 -17.07 -15.06
C VAL A 5 -10.49 -15.88 -14.79
N LEU A 6 -10.72 -15.19 -13.66
CA LEU A 6 -9.94 -14.03 -13.22
C LEU A 6 -9.21 -14.42 -11.93
N PHE A 7 -7.91 -14.15 -11.89
CA PHE A 7 -7.09 -14.38 -10.71
C PHE A 7 -6.63 -13.04 -10.16
N ASP A 8 -6.73 -12.92 -8.84
CA ASP A 8 -5.99 -11.92 -8.08
C ASP A 8 -4.49 -12.28 -8.04
N ILE A 9 -3.62 -11.34 -7.68
CA ILE A 9 -2.16 -11.54 -7.65
C ILE A 9 -1.68 -11.84 -6.23
N ASP A 10 -1.77 -10.87 -5.32
CA ASP A 10 -1.16 -10.93 -4.00
C ASP A 10 -1.88 -11.92 -3.08
N GLY A 11 -1.13 -12.88 -2.52
CA GLY A 11 -1.71 -13.94 -1.70
C GLY A 11 -2.53 -14.97 -2.48
N THR A 12 -2.70 -14.80 -3.80
CA THR A 12 -3.37 -15.75 -4.70
C THR A 12 -2.38 -16.46 -5.60
N LEU A 13 -1.63 -15.72 -6.44
CA LEU A 13 -0.61 -16.27 -7.34
C LEU A 13 0.82 -16.09 -6.79
N LEU A 14 1.03 -15.06 -5.97
CA LEU A 14 2.34 -14.69 -5.43
C LEU A 14 2.26 -14.41 -3.93
N ALA A 15 3.17 -15.02 -3.16
CA ALA A 15 3.44 -14.60 -1.79
C ALA A 15 4.60 -13.60 -1.80
N SER A 16 4.30 -12.31 -1.71
CA SER A 16 5.30 -11.24 -1.80
C SER A 16 6.14 -11.03 -0.52
N GLY A 17 5.90 -11.80 0.54
CA GLY A 17 6.64 -11.67 1.81
C GLY A 17 6.41 -10.34 2.54
N GLY A 18 5.36 -9.59 2.18
CA GLY A 18 5.02 -8.33 2.82
C GLY A 18 5.85 -7.13 2.36
N VAL A 19 6.66 -7.26 1.31
CA VAL A 19 7.48 -6.13 0.77
C VAL A 19 6.63 -4.92 0.41
N GLY A 20 5.48 -5.13 -0.25
CA GLY A 20 4.54 -4.06 -0.60
C GLY A 20 4.01 -3.32 0.63
N ARG A 21 3.67 -4.08 1.68
CA ARG A 21 3.21 -3.49 2.95
C ARG A 21 4.30 -2.65 3.60
N ARG A 22 5.53 -3.15 3.70
CA ARG A 22 6.65 -2.40 4.30
C ARG A 22 6.98 -1.13 3.52
N ALA A 23 6.95 -1.20 2.18
CA ALA A 23 7.17 -0.02 1.33
C ALA A 23 6.09 1.05 1.57
N MET A 24 4.82 0.64 1.62
CA MET A 24 3.69 1.54 1.90
C MET A 24 3.75 2.13 3.31
N GLU A 25 4.03 1.32 4.33
CA GLU A 25 4.21 1.78 5.72
C GLU A 25 5.35 2.80 5.83
N GLY A 26 6.46 2.58 5.12
CA GLY A 26 7.56 3.54 5.04
C GLY A 26 7.14 4.88 4.43
N ALA A 27 6.39 4.86 3.33
CA ALA A 27 5.88 6.08 2.70
C ALA A 27 4.85 6.80 3.58
N LEU A 28 3.94 6.06 4.23
CA LEU A 28 2.97 6.64 5.17
C LEU A 28 3.67 7.33 6.35
N LEU A 29 4.71 6.71 6.93
CA LEU A 29 5.50 7.34 7.99
C LEU A 29 6.14 8.65 7.54
N VAL A 30 6.69 8.71 6.32
CA VAL A 30 7.32 9.93 5.80
C VAL A 30 6.30 11.04 5.56
N HIS A 31 5.14 10.73 4.99
CA HIS A 31 4.18 11.74 4.55
C HIS A 31 3.14 12.14 5.62
N PHE A 32 2.89 11.27 6.59
CA PHE A 32 1.86 11.47 7.62
C PHE A 32 2.38 11.31 9.06
N GLY A 33 3.62 10.85 9.26
CA GLY A 33 4.19 10.62 10.58
C GLY A 33 3.63 9.38 11.31
N THR A 34 2.78 8.59 10.64
CA THR A 34 2.15 7.38 11.19
C THR A 34 1.80 6.41 10.06
N ILE A 35 1.76 5.12 10.36
CA ILE A 35 1.24 4.08 9.44
C ILE A 35 -0.28 3.90 9.55
N GLY A 36 -0.92 4.58 10.50
CA GLY A 36 -2.29 4.31 10.92
C GLY A 36 -2.40 3.08 11.83
N PRO A 37 -3.59 2.48 11.96
CA PRO A 37 -3.80 1.34 12.84
C PRO A 37 -3.05 0.09 12.36
N THR A 38 -2.23 -0.52 13.22
CA THR A 38 -1.43 -1.72 12.90
C THR A 38 -2.28 -2.93 12.46
N HIS A 39 -3.52 -3.02 12.93
CA HIS A 39 -4.46 -4.09 12.61
C HIS A 39 -5.19 -3.89 11.26
N TYR A 40 -4.95 -2.79 10.56
CA TYR A 40 -5.58 -2.55 9.25
C TYR A 40 -5.03 -3.49 8.18
N ARG A 41 -5.95 -4.09 7.41
CA ARG A 41 -5.63 -5.11 6.39
C ARG A 41 -5.68 -4.53 4.98
N TYR A 42 -4.61 -4.77 4.23
CA TYR A 42 -4.45 -4.25 2.87
C TYR A 42 -5.07 -5.17 1.81
N ASP A 43 -5.23 -6.46 2.10
CA ASP A 43 -5.66 -7.48 1.15
C ASP A 43 -6.91 -7.04 0.35
N GLY A 44 -6.84 -7.19 -0.97
CA GLY A 44 -7.93 -6.88 -1.91
C GLY A 44 -8.23 -5.40 -2.13
N LYS A 45 -7.36 -4.49 -1.68
CA LYS A 45 -7.53 -3.03 -1.84
C LYS A 45 -6.49 -2.44 -2.78
N THR A 46 -6.86 -1.32 -3.40
CA THR A 46 -5.91 -0.50 -4.17
C THR A 46 -5.04 0.33 -3.23
N ASP A 47 -3.83 0.71 -3.68
CA ASP A 47 -2.90 1.54 -2.90
C ASP A 47 -3.53 2.86 -2.43
N VAL A 48 -4.31 3.50 -3.30
CA VAL A 48 -5.07 4.72 -2.99
C VAL A 48 -6.09 4.47 -1.89
N GLN A 49 -6.83 3.36 -1.97
CA GLN A 49 -7.80 2.99 -0.95
C GLN A 49 -7.12 2.71 0.40
N ILE A 50 -5.99 2.01 0.38
CA ILE A 50 -5.17 1.71 1.57
C ILE A 50 -4.73 3.01 2.25
N ALA A 51 -4.13 3.93 1.50
CA ALA A 51 -3.67 5.21 2.03
C ALA A 51 -4.83 6.01 2.64
N ARG A 52 -5.96 6.12 1.92
CA ARG A 52 -7.13 6.88 2.37
C ARG A 52 -7.76 6.28 3.63
N GLU A 53 -8.04 4.99 3.64
CA GLU A 53 -8.67 4.34 4.80
C GLU A 53 -7.74 4.34 6.02
N SER A 54 -6.45 4.02 5.84
CA SER A 54 -5.49 4.00 6.95
C SER A 54 -5.35 5.38 7.60
N MET A 55 -5.20 6.43 6.79
CA MET A 55 -5.02 7.79 7.30
C MET A 55 -6.32 8.39 7.84
N ARG A 56 -7.48 8.04 7.28
CA ARG A 56 -8.77 8.41 7.86
C ARG A 56 -8.93 7.85 9.27
N MET A 57 -8.57 6.58 9.49
CA MET A 57 -8.60 5.99 10.84
C MET A 57 -7.56 6.61 11.78
N ALA A 58 -6.47 7.16 11.23
CA ALA A 58 -5.47 7.92 11.99
C ALA A 58 -5.89 9.37 12.28
N GLY A 59 -7.07 9.81 11.81
CA GLY A 59 -7.63 11.13 12.09
C GLY A 59 -7.37 12.20 11.02
N PHE A 60 -6.82 11.84 9.86
CA PHE A 60 -6.65 12.77 8.74
C PHE A 60 -7.95 12.94 7.94
N SER A 61 -8.17 14.14 7.42
CA SER A 61 -9.27 14.39 6.49
C SER A 61 -8.99 13.82 5.10
N ASP A 62 -10.02 13.46 4.35
CA ASP A 62 -9.85 12.97 2.98
C ASP A 62 -9.14 14.00 2.08
N ALA A 63 -9.41 15.30 2.29
CA ALA A 63 -8.75 16.37 1.55
C ALA A 63 -7.24 16.44 1.84
N ASP A 64 -6.84 16.29 3.11
CA ASP A 64 -5.43 16.25 3.49
C ASP A 64 -4.72 15.02 2.92
N VAL A 65 -5.41 13.88 2.86
CA VAL A 65 -4.85 12.65 2.30
C VAL A 65 -4.70 12.78 0.79
N ASP A 66 -5.76 13.17 0.10
CA ASP A 66 -5.80 13.29 -1.36
C ASP A 66 -4.75 14.27 -1.88
N ALA A 67 -4.48 15.36 -1.16
CA ALA A 67 -3.41 16.32 -1.49
C ALA A 67 -2.00 15.70 -1.44
N ARG A 68 -1.79 14.63 -0.65
CA ARG A 68 -0.49 13.96 -0.46
C ARG A 68 -0.35 12.67 -1.26
N ILE A 69 -1.44 12.11 -1.79
CA ILE A 69 -1.43 10.84 -2.53
C ILE A 69 -0.37 10.80 -3.64
N PRO A 70 -0.24 11.81 -4.52
CA PRO A 70 0.75 11.73 -5.61
C PRO A 70 2.19 11.57 -5.10
N ALA A 71 2.57 12.31 -4.06
CA ALA A 71 3.90 12.24 -3.47
C ALA A 71 4.11 10.92 -2.72
N LEU A 72 3.11 10.48 -1.95
CA LEU A 72 3.13 9.20 -1.26
C LEU A 72 3.31 8.02 -2.21
N LEU A 73 2.57 7.98 -3.32
CA LEU A 73 2.67 6.88 -4.28
C LEU A 73 4.03 6.86 -4.99
N ALA A 74 4.62 8.02 -5.27
CA ALA A 74 5.96 8.10 -5.84
C ALA A 74 7.03 7.53 -4.89
N ASP A 75 6.99 7.91 -3.60
CA ASP A 75 7.90 7.36 -2.59
C ASP A 75 7.66 5.87 -2.34
N TYR A 76 6.40 5.44 -2.26
CA TYR A 76 6.02 4.03 -2.15
C TYR A 76 6.63 3.18 -3.29
N LEU A 77 6.49 3.61 -4.54
CA LEU A 77 7.00 2.88 -5.69
C LEU A 77 8.54 2.83 -5.70
N ALA A 78 9.21 3.93 -5.34
CA ALA A 78 10.67 3.96 -5.22
C ALA A 78 11.18 2.99 -4.13
N ARG A 79 10.50 2.94 -2.97
CA ARG A 79 10.80 1.98 -1.89
C ARG A 79 10.56 0.54 -2.34
N LEU A 80 9.42 0.30 -3.00
CA LEU A 80 9.07 -1.03 -3.48
C LEU A 80 10.11 -1.55 -4.48
N GLU A 81 10.51 -0.73 -5.45
CA GLU A 81 11.54 -1.08 -6.42
C GLU A 81 12.86 -1.42 -5.72
N HIS A 82 13.27 -0.63 -4.73
CA HIS A 82 14.47 -0.87 -3.96
C HIS A 82 14.43 -2.21 -3.20
N THR A 83 13.35 -2.46 -2.45
CA THR A 83 13.19 -3.68 -1.64
C THR A 83 13.10 -4.94 -2.50
N VAL A 84 12.39 -4.88 -3.64
CA VAL A 84 12.30 -6.01 -4.57
C VAL A 84 13.67 -6.31 -5.19
N ARG A 85 14.47 -5.28 -5.49
CA ARG A 85 15.81 -5.46 -6.08
C ARG A 85 16.85 -5.93 -5.06
N SER A 86 16.76 -5.52 -3.79
CA SER A 86 17.71 -5.92 -2.75
C SER A 86 17.52 -7.38 -2.30
N GLY A 87 16.36 -7.99 -2.59
CA GLY A 87 16.04 -9.34 -2.10
C GLY A 87 15.83 -9.40 -0.59
N GLU A 88 15.66 -8.24 0.06
CA GLU A 88 15.39 -8.13 1.49
C GLU A 88 13.92 -8.46 1.76
N HIS A 89 13.67 -9.73 2.11
CA HIS A 89 12.35 -10.26 2.44
C HIS A 89 12.14 -10.39 3.95
#